data_AF-A0A959KD98-F1
#
_entry.id   AF-A0A959KD98-F1
#
_cell.length_a   1.000
_cell.length_b   1.000
_cell.length_c   1.000
_cell.angle_alpha   90.00
_cell.angle_beta   90.00
_cell.angle_gamma   90.00
#
_symmetry.space_group_name_H-M   'P 1'
#
loop_
_entity.id
_entity.type
_entity.pdbx_description
1 polymer ?
#
loop_
_entity_poly.entity_id
_entity_poly.type
_entity_poly.pdbx_seq_one_letter_code
_entity_poly.pdbx_strand_id
1 'polypeptide(L)'
;LAKGDYDTALRYLEQSLAILQQIGDRKGESVTLNNLSSILYARGKVEEAMAYSFRDLQICQEIGDINGMATTMANIGAMLFEQESYEEAIPILMQAYAILEKIGSPNVKYPLQYLGEIIERIGKAKFEEIVSRME
;
A
#
# COMPACT_ATOMS: atom_id res chain seq x y z
N LEU A 1 22.40 -11.56 9.21
CA LEU A 1 21.19 -10.85 8.73
C LEU A 1 21.50 -9.37 8.81
N ALA A 2 21.68 -8.71 7.66
CA ALA A 2 21.91 -7.27 7.63
C ALA A 2 20.61 -6.60 8.10
N LYS A 3 20.53 -6.25 9.39
CA LYS A 3 19.67 -5.16 9.84
C LYS A 3 20.22 -3.93 9.13
N GLY A 4 19.78 -3.71 7.90
CA GLY A 4 20.11 -2.54 7.12
C GLY A 4 19.83 -1.33 7.98
N ASP A 5 20.71 -0.35 7.91
CA ASP A 5 20.58 0.88 8.68
C ASP A 5 19.34 1.65 8.21
N TYR A 6 18.18 1.26 8.73
CA TYR A 6 16.88 1.83 8.40
C TYR A 6 16.83 3.30 8.82
N ASP A 7 17.56 3.70 9.85
CA ASP A 7 17.66 5.09 10.27
C ASP A 7 18.37 5.92 9.19
N THR A 8 19.49 5.42 8.65
CA THR A 8 20.18 6.06 7.52
C THR A 8 19.31 6.06 6.26
N ALA A 9 18.60 4.97 5.95
CA ALA A 9 17.72 4.89 4.79
C ALA A 9 16.56 5.90 4.88
N LEU A 10 15.87 5.96 6.02
CA LEU A 10 14.79 6.93 6.26
C LEU A 10 15.30 8.35 6.11
N ARG A 11 16.46 8.69 6.71
CA ARG A 11 17.05 10.03 6.59
C ARG A 11 17.33 10.41 5.14
N TYR A 12 17.90 9.50 4.33
CA TYR A 12 18.17 9.80 2.93
C TYR A 12 16.89 9.88 2.09
N LEU A 13 15.88 9.06 2.38
CA LEU A 13 14.58 9.13 1.71
C LEU A 13 13.84 10.44 2.04
N GLU A 14 13.88 10.91 3.29
CA GLU A 14 13.30 12.21 3.66
C GLU A 14 14.01 13.38 2.97
N GLN A 15 15.34 13.33 2.86
CA GLN A 15 16.11 14.32 2.09
C GLN A 15 15.75 14.30 0.60
N SER A 16 15.64 13.09 0.02
CA SER A 16 15.18 12.91 -1.36
C SER A 16 13.77 13.47 -1.55
N LEU A 17 12.85 13.18 -0.63
CA LEU A 17 11.48 13.66 -0.68
C LEU A 17 11.41 15.19 -0.72
N ALA A 18 12.19 15.86 0.13
CA ALA A 18 12.25 17.32 0.16
C ALA A 18 12.78 17.91 -1.16
N ILE A 19 13.82 17.30 -1.76
CA ILE A 19 14.36 17.76 -3.05
C ILE A 19 13.35 17.54 -4.17
N LEU A 20 12.72 16.37 -4.24
CA LEU A 20 11.72 16.03 -5.26
C LEU A 20 10.52 16.98 -5.21
N GLN A 21 10.07 17.34 -4.01
CA GLN A 21 9.05 18.37 -3.81
C GLN A 21 9.49 19.75 -4.30
N GLN A 22 10.74 20.15 -4.01
CA GLN A 22 11.28 21.44 -4.45
C GLN A 22 11.37 21.56 -5.97
N ILE A 23 11.72 20.49 -6.66
CA ILE A 23 11.84 20.48 -8.13
C ILE A 23 10.53 20.11 -8.85
N GLY A 24 9.49 19.75 -8.10
CA GLY A 24 8.18 19.38 -8.65
C GLY A 24 8.12 17.99 -9.29
N ASP A 25 9.05 17.08 -8.96
CA ASP A 25 9.02 15.70 -9.47
C ASP A 25 8.05 14.84 -8.65
N ARG A 26 6.77 14.87 -9.06
CA ARG A 26 5.70 14.11 -8.42
C ARG A 26 5.86 12.61 -8.55
N LYS A 27 6.44 12.10 -9.66
CA LYS A 27 6.64 10.66 -9.83
C LYS A 27 7.74 10.15 -8.88
N GLY A 28 8.84 10.89 -8.77
CA GLY A 28 9.89 10.59 -7.80
C GLY A 28 9.39 10.70 -6.36
N GLU A 29 8.53 11.69 -6.07
CA GLU A 29 7.91 11.86 -4.75
C GLU A 29 7.11 10.61 -4.36
N SER A 30 6.23 10.14 -5.24
CA SER A 30 5.44 8.91 -5.06
C SER A 30 6.32 7.70 -4.71
N VAL A 31 7.34 7.43 -5.54
CA VAL A 31 8.28 6.32 -5.30
C VAL A 31 8.96 6.44 -3.94
N THR A 32 9.33 7.66 -3.54
CA THR A 32 10.00 7.92 -2.26
C THR A 32 9.07 7.69 -1.07
N LEU A 33 7.81 8.15 -1.15
CA LEU A 33 6.79 7.94 -0.13
C LEU A 33 6.46 6.46 0.06
N ASN A 34 6.37 5.71 -1.04
CA ASN A 34 6.14 4.26 -1.00
C ASN A 34 7.27 3.52 -0.25
N ASN A 35 8.53 3.91 -0.49
CA ASN A 35 9.69 3.36 0.21
C ASN A 35 9.71 3.73 1.70
N LEU A 36 9.40 4.98 2.05
CA LEU A 36 9.28 5.43 3.43
C LEU A 36 8.22 4.61 4.17
N SER A 37 7.03 4.47 3.58
CA SER A 37 5.95 3.65 4.12
C SER A 37 6.40 2.21 4.38
N SER A 38 7.03 1.57 3.38
CA SER A 38 7.49 0.18 3.49
C SER A 38 8.52 -0.02 4.61
N ILE A 39 9.46 0.91 4.78
CA ILE A 39 10.48 0.83 5.86
C ILE A 39 9.84 1.05 7.23
N LEU A 40 8.94 2.03 7.36
CA LEU A 40 8.25 2.31 8.61
C LEU A 40 7.36 1.15 9.03
N TYR A 41 6.66 0.55 8.06
CA TYR A 41 5.87 -0.65 8.28
C TYR A 41 6.76 -1.81 8.78
N ALA A 42 7.90 -2.07 8.14
CA ALA A 42 8.86 -3.09 8.58
C ALA A 42 9.45 -2.83 9.99
N ARG A 43 9.34 -1.59 10.49
CA ARG A 43 9.74 -1.21 11.86
C ARG A 43 8.57 -1.22 12.86
N GLY A 44 7.38 -1.62 12.45
CA GLY A 44 6.17 -1.60 13.27
C GLY A 44 5.57 -0.20 13.49
N LYS A 45 6.04 0.82 12.76
CA LYS A 45 5.51 2.20 12.80
C LYS A 45 4.34 2.33 11.82
N VAL A 46 3.26 1.59 12.07
CA VAL A 46 2.16 1.42 11.12
C VAL A 46 1.41 2.74 10.84
N GLU A 47 1.18 3.56 11.86
CA GLU A 47 0.51 4.87 11.69
C GLU A 47 1.31 5.82 10.78
N GLU A 48 2.63 5.90 10.98
CA GLU A 48 3.52 6.70 10.12
C GLU A 48 3.52 6.15 8.69
N ALA A 49 3.60 4.82 8.53
CA ALA A 49 3.56 4.17 7.22
C ALA A 49 2.26 4.46 6.46
N MET A 50 1.11 4.35 7.13
CA MET A 50 -0.21 4.70 6.59
C MET A 50 -0.26 6.15 6.12
N ALA A 51 0.28 7.10 6.90
CA ALA A 51 0.33 8.50 6.51
C ALA A 51 1.13 8.73 5.21
N TYR A 52 2.27 8.04 5.04
CA TYR A 52 3.04 8.09 3.80
C TYR A 52 2.31 7.43 2.63
N SER A 53 1.64 6.29 2.85
CA SER A 53 0.85 5.62 1.82
C SER A 53 -0.34 6.46 1.34
N PHE A 54 -1.04 7.17 2.22
CA PHE A 54 -2.14 8.06 1.78
C PHE A 54 -1.63 9.25 0.95
N ARG A 55 -0.48 9.82 1.32
CA ARG A 55 0.15 10.88 0.50
C ARG A 55 0.57 10.37 -0.87
N ASP A 56 1.16 9.18 -0.92
CA ASP A 56 1.53 8.52 -2.18
C ASP A 56 0.31 8.26 -3.06
N LEU A 57 -0.78 7.74 -2.49
CA LEU A 57 -2.03 7.50 -3.21
C LEU A 57 -2.60 8.78 -3.84
N GLN A 58 -2.58 9.89 -3.10
CA GLN A 58 -3.01 11.20 -3.61
C GLN A 58 -2.14 11.63 -4.79
N ILE A 59 -0.82 11.49 -4.70
CA ILE A 59 0.10 11.84 -5.80
C ILE A 59 -0.15 10.97 -7.02
N CYS A 60 -0.26 9.65 -6.86
CA CYS A 60 -0.52 8.75 -7.97
C CYS A 60 -1.84 9.12 -8.67
N GLN A 61 -2.86 9.52 -7.92
CA GLN A 61 -4.12 10.02 -8.48
C GLN A 61 -3.93 11.32 -9.28
N GLU A 62 -3.19 12.29 -8.73
CA GLU A 62 -2.92 13.57 -9.38
C GLU A 62 -2.17 13.42 -10.72
N ILE A 63 -1.20 12.50 -10.78
CA ILE A 63 -0.40 12.27 -11.99
C ILE A 63 -0.98 11.20 -12.92
N GLY A 64 -2.11 10.58 -12.56
CA GLY A 64 -2.73 9.51 -13.34
C GLY A 64 -1.94 8.19 -13.37
N ASP A 65 -1.10 7.92 -12.36
CA ASP A 65 -0.35 6.68 -12.23
C ASP A 65 -1.22 5.57 -11.63
N ILE A 66 -2.04 4.96 -12.48
CA ILE A 66 -3.00 3.92 -12.09
C ILE A 66 -2.30 2.70 -11.46
N ASN A 67 -1.13 2.31 -11.96
CA ASN A 67 -0.38 1.18 -11.40
C ASN A 67 0.20 1.51 -10.01
N GLY A 68 0.70 2.73 -9.84
CA GLY A 68 1.13 3.27 -8.54
C GLY A 68 -0.03 3.27 -7.54
N MET A 69 -1.17 3.87 -7.92
CA MET A 69 -2.38 3.91 -7.07
C MET A 69 -2.75 2.52 -6.54
N ALA A 70 -2.90 1.53 -7.44
CA ALA A 70 -3.33 0.20 -7.04
C ALA A 70 -2.29 -0.54 -6.21
N THR A 71 -0.99 -0.32 -6.46
CA THR A 71 0.08 -0.88 -5.63
C THR A 71 0.03 -0.27 -4.22
N THR A 72 -0.16 1.04 -4.11
CA THR A 72 -0.25 1.74 -2.83
C THR A 72 -1.50 1.34 -2.04
N MET A 73 -2.63 1.13 -2.73
CA MET A 73 -3.83 0.55 -2.12
C MET A 73 -3.58 -0.86 -1.59
N ALA A 74 -2.87 -1.71 -2.34
CA ALA A 74 -2.53 -3.05 -1.85
C ALA A 74 -1.62 -2.99 -0.61
N ASN A 75 -0.71 -2.03 -0.52
CA ASN A 75 0.09 -1.80 0.69
C ASN A 75 -0.76 -1.35 1.88
N ILE A 76 -1.74 -0.47 1.67
CA ILE A 76 -2.70 -0.06 2.72
C ILE A 76 -3.52 -1.27 3.19
N GLY A 77 -4.03 -2.07 2.26
CA GLY A 77 -4.76 -3.30 2.56
C GLY A 77 -3.93 -4.31 3.36
N ALA A 78 -2.64 -4.45 3.04
CA ALA A 78 -1.71 -5.28 3.80
C ALA A 78 -1.51 -4.76 5.25
N MET A 79 -1.37 -3.44 5.43
CA MET A 79 -1.23 -2.86 6.78
C MET A 79 -2.50 -3.06 7.62
N LEU A 80 -3.69 -2.96 7.02
CA LEU A 80 -4.97 -3.23 7.69
C LEU A 80 -5.14 -4.71 8.01
N PHE A 81 -4.72 -5.59 7.11
CA PHE A 81 -4.71 -7.05 7.34
C PHE A 81 -3.91 -7.41 8.59
N GLU A 82 -2.78 -6.75 8.81
CA GLU A 82 -1.86 -7.03 9.93
C GLU A 82 -2.37 -6.47 11.25
N GLN A 83 -3.30 -5.52 11.19
CA GLN A 83 -4.09 -5.06 12.33
C GLN A 83 -5.36 -5.89 12.55
N GLU A 84 -5.56 -6.95 11.75
CA GLU A 84 -6.79 -7.77 11.71
C GLU A 84 -8.06 -6.98 11.35
N SER A 85 -7.92 -5.78 10.77
CA SER A 85 -9.01 -4.93 10.30
C SER A 85 -9.53 -5.41 8.93
N TYR A 86 -9.99 -6.66 8.87
CA TYR A 86 -10.34 -7.32 7.60
C TYR A 86 -11.52 -6.65 6.89
N GLU A 87 -12.48 -6.15 7.64
CA GLU A 87 -13.64 -5.40 7.14
C GLU A 87 -13.22 -4.15 6.35
N GLU A 88 -12.10 -3.52 6.70
CA GLU A 88 -11.52 -2.37 5.99
C GLU A 88 -10.51 -2.80 4.91
N ALA A 89 -9.76 -3.88 5.15
CA ALA A 89 -8.75 -4.37 4.22
C ALA A 89 -9.35 -4.95 2.93
N ILE A 90 -10.42 -5.75 3.03
CA ILE A 90 -11.07 -6.44 1.90
C ILE A 90 -11.45 -5.48 0.76
N PRO A 91 -12.21 -4.39 0.98
CA PRO A 91 -12.62 -3.50 -0.11
C PRO A 91 -11.43 -2.88 -0.84
N ILE A 92 -10.41 -2.46 -0.08
CA ILE A 92 -9.20 -1.83 -0.64
C ILE A 92 -8.39 -2.84 -1.46
N LEU A 93 -8.20 -4.07 -0.95
CA LEU A 93 -7.48 -5.14 -1.64
C LEU A 93 -8.22 -5.60 -2.91
N MET A 94 -9.55 -5.71 -2.87
CA MET A 94 -10.35 -6.05 -4.05
C MET A 94 -10.26 -4.98 -5.14
N GLN A 95 -10.32 -3.71 -4.75
CA GLN A 95 -10.20 -2.60 -5.70
C GLN A 95 -8.79 -2.56 -6.32
N ALA A 96 -7.75 -2.76 -5.49
CA ALA A 96 -6.37 -2.88 -5.97
C ALA A 96 -6.20 -4.05 -6.96
N TYR A 97 -6.73 -5.23 -6.63
CA TYR A 97 -6.72 -6.41 -7.49
C TYR A 97 -7.38 -6.11 -8.84
N ALA A 98 -8.61 -5.57 -8.83
CA ALA A 98 -9.37 -5.30 -10.05
C ALA A 98 -8.63 -4.33 -10.98
N ILE A 99 -7.98 -3.30 -10.43
CA ILE A 99 -7.17 -2.36 -11.22
C ILE A 99 -5.93 -3.06 -11.79
N LEU A 100 -5.16 -3.77 -10.97
CA LEU A 100 -3.92 -4.44 -11.38
C LEU A 100 -4.17 -5.54 -12.42
N GLU A 101 -5.25 -6.30 -12.26
CA GLU A 101 -5.71 -7.30 -13.23
C GLU A 101 -6.06 -6.64 -14.56
N LYS A 102 -6.88 -5.57 -14.54
CA LYS A 102 -7.31 -4.86 -15.74
C LYS A 102 -6.15 -4.31 -16.57
N ILE A 103 -5.10 -3.83 -15.92
CA ILE A 103 -3.92 -3.28 -16.60
C ILE A 103 -2.83 -4.33 -16.89
N GLY A 104 -3.05 -5.60 -16.53
CA GLY A 104 -2.08 -6.68 -16.71
C GLY A 104 -0.79 -6.52 -15.89
N SER A 105 -0.88 -5.87 -14.72
CA SER A 105 0.28 -5.60 -13.87
C SER A 105 0.80 -6.90 -13.22
N PRO A 106 2.12 -7.12 -13.18
CA PRO A 106 2.68 -8.27 -12.47
C PRO A 106 2.42 -8.22 -10.95
N ASN A 107 2.09 -7.04 -10.42
CA ASN A 107 1.79 -6.84 -9.00
C ASN A 107 0.41 -7.39 -8.59
N VAL A 108 -0.42 -7.86 -9.53
CA VAL A 108 -1.77 -8.41 -9.26
C VAL A 108 -1.78 -9.52 -8.20
N LYS A 109 -0.68 -10.28 -8.09
CA LYS A 109 -0.54 -11.37 -7.10
C LYS A 109 -0.52 -10.87 -5.66
N TYR A 110 -0.07 -9.64 -5.43
CA TYR A 110 0.12 -9.10 -4.09
C TYR A 110 -1.20 -8.92 -3.33
N PRO A 111 -2.22 -8.19 -3.82
CA PRO A 111 -3.50 -8.12 -3.14
C PRO A 111 -4.23 -9.47 -3.10
N LEU A 112 -4.06 -10.32 -4.12
CA LEU A 112 -4.67 -11.66 -4.16
C LEU A 112 -4.16 -12.56 -3.01
N GLN A 113 -2.87 -12.46 -2.69
CA GLN A 113 -2.28 -13.20 -1.57
C GLN A 113 -3.01 -12.86 -0.26
N TYR A 114 -3.13 -11.57 0.08
CA TYR A 114 -3.81 -11.15 1.31
C TYR A 114 -5.29 -11.51 1.32
N LEU A 115 -5.99 -11.38 0.19
CA LEU A 115 -7.40 -11.83 0.11
C LEU A 115 -7.52 -13.33 0.42
N GLY A 116 -6.60 -14.16 -0.09
CA GLY A 116 -6.52 -15.58 0.23
C GLY A 116 -6.27 -15.84 1.71
N GLU A 117 -5.28 -15.17 2.30
CA GLU A 117 -4.96 -15.29 3.73
C GLU A 117 -6.12 -14.82 4.62
N ILE A 118 -6.84 -13.76 4.24
CA ILE A 118 -8.05 -13.32 4.94
C ILE A 118 -9.10 -14.42 4.94
N ILE A 119 -9.38 -15.03 3.77
CA ILE A 119 -10.34 -16.14 3.66
C ILE A 119 -9.94 -17.30 4.56
N GLU A 120 -8.64 -17.63 4.65
CA GLU A 120 -8.14 -18.67 5.55
C GLU A 120 -8.34 -18.33 7.03
N ARG A 121 -8.18 -17.06 7.42
CA ARG A 121 -8.33 -16.60 8.81
C ARG A 121 -9.78 -16.46 9.27
N ILE A 122 -10.65 -15.88 8.43
CA ILE A 122 -12.04 -15.55 8.83
C ILE A 122 -13.08 -16.52 8.28
N GLY A 123 -12.70 -17.37 7.34
CA GLY A 123 -13.58 -18.28 6.63
C GLY A 123 -14.33 -17.61 5.46
N LYS A 124 -14.56 -18.40 4.40
CA LYS A 124 -15.22 -17.96 3.18
C LYS A 124 -16.59 -17.29 3.41
N ALA A 125 -17.40 -17.84 4.31
CA ALA A 125 -18.74 -17.29 4.58
C ALA A 125 -18.69 -15.87 5.15
N LYS A 126 -17.78 -15.59 6.11
CA LYS A 126 -17.62 -14.25 6.67
C LYS A 126 -17.03 -13.29 5.63
N PHE A 127 -16.10 -13.76 4.81
CA PHE A 127 -15.57 -12.99 3.69
C PHE A 127 -16.68 -12.56 2.71
N GLU A 128 -17.52 -13.48 2.25
CA GLU A 128 -18.64 -13.20 1.34
C GLU A 128 -19.68 -12.26 1.99
N GLU A 129 -19.92 -12.39 3.29
CA GLU A 129 -20.76 -11.46 4.04
C GLU A 129 -20.21 -10.03 4.00
N ILE A 130 -18.90 -9.84 4.21
CA ILE A 130 -18.27 -8.52 4.13
C ILE A 130 -18.40 -7.95 2.73
N VAL A 131 -18.11 -8.75 1.70
CA VAL A 131 -18.20 -8.33 0.29
C VAL A 131 -19.62 -7.91 -0.09
N SER A 132 -20.64 -8.66 0.33
CA SER A 132 -22.04 -8.34 -0.01
C SER A 132 -22.57 -7.05 0.62
N ARG A 133 -21.92 -6.53 1.67
CA ARG A 133 -22.28 -5.23 2.28
C ARG A 133 -21.70 -4.04 1.50
N MET A 134 -20.89 -4.28 0.48
CA MET A 134 -20.24 -3.24 -0.33
C MET A 134 -21.06 -2.85 -1.58
N GLU A 135 -22.09 -3.62 -1.93
CA GLU A 135 -23.01 -3.38 -3.05
C GLU A 135 -24.21 -2.51 -2.63
#